data_AF-A0A2G5SJ04-F1
#
_entry.id   AF-A0A2G5SJ04-F1
#
_cell.length_a   1.000
_cell.length_b   1.000
_cell.length_c   1.000
_cell.angle_alpha   90.00
_cell.angle_beta   90.00
_cell.angle_gamma   90.00
#
_symmetry.space_group_name_H-M   'P 1'
#
loop_
_entity.id
_entity.type
_entity.pdbx_description
1 polymer ?
#
loop_
_entity_poly.entity_id
_entity_poly.type
_entity_poly.pdbx_seq_one_letter_code
_entity_poly.pdbx_strand_id
1 'polypeptide(L)'
;MEASSDPIKRNHYYLKACILYEVLQKKPIFESYRNFCDTVGQDGMEYPDFEYWYYRFYHGQMDFDYDRSADPMPKTLVDIPVVSMKKIAESLDAIERTHLRTMNHAIKDVADSFPPVFEKIEIKLSEKDLSWSWNDRNYSCNKKGRGYSLCRPDNSIVENSNECYIKKGLEYLIPVLKMPNIQVNHFSLHFDEETFDPNGLLAFPFNAKNIFIYGRKINQVIQPLLAMNPGHLESISIDGMLHTETHHQTLPPR
;
A
#
# COMPACT_ATOMS: atom_id res chain seq x y z
N MET A 1 7.42 -40.02 17.67
CA MET A 1 8.87 -39.87 17.43
C MET A 1 8.99 -38.76 16.40
N GLU A 2 9.35 -37.55 16.81
CA GLU A 2 9.62 -36.48 15.84
C GLU A 2 10.90 -36.85 15.10
N ALA A 3 10.78 -37.12 13.81
CA ALA A 3 11.95 -37.35 12.97
C ALA A 3 12.68 -36.02 12.78
N SER A 4 13.95 -35.95 13.16
CA SER A 4 14.78 -34.76 12.93
C SER A 4 15.33 -34.76 11.50
N SER A 5 15.26 -33.61 10.82
CA SER A 5 15.87 -33.37 9.51
C SER A 5 17.35 -32.99 9.59
N ASP A 6 17.96 -32.92 10.79
CA ASP A 6 19.36 -32.53 10.98
C ASP A 6 20.38 -33.31 10.11
N PRO A 7 20.23 -34.63 9.87
CA PRO A 7 21.14 -35.36 9.00
C PRO A 7 21.07 -34.89 7.54
N ILE A 8 19.90 -34.44 7.09
CA ILE A 8 19.68 -33.92 5.73
C ILE A 8 20.36 -32.56 5.59
N LYS A 9 20.13 -31.66 6.56
CA LYS A 9 20.69 -30.29 6.57
C LYS A 9 22.21 -30.24 6.49
N ARG A 10 22.89 -31.18 7.17
CA ARG A 10 24.37 -31.21 7.24
C ARG A 10 25.03 -31.74 5.97
N ASN A 11 24.27 -32.22 5.01
CA ASN A 11 24.80 -32.84 3.80
C ASN A 11 24.19 -32.20 2.55
N HIS A 12 25.01 -31.45 1.82
CA HIS A 12 24.58 -30.76 0.59
C HIS A 12 24.07 -31.72 -0.49
N TYR A 13 24.54 -32.97 -0.54
CA TYR A 13 24.00 -33.97 -1.47
C TYR A 13 22.56 -34.36 -1.11
N TYR A 14 22.25 -34.49 0.18
CA TYR A 14 20.89 -34.83 0.61
C TYR A 14 19.92 -33.68 0.34
N LEU A 15 20.33 -32.44 0.58
CA LEU A 15 19.55 -31.26 0.20
C LEU A 15 19.26 -31.28 -1.30
N LYS A 16 20.28 -31.45 -2.13
CA LYS A 16 20.14 -31.53 -3.60
C LYS A 16 19.28 -32.72 -4.04
N ALA A 17 19.36 -33.86 -3.36
CA ALA A 17 18.54 -35.03 -3.67
C ALA A 17 17.04 -34.77 -3.39
N CYS A 18 16.73 -34.04 -2.31
CA CYS A 18 15.37 -33.58 -2.04
C CYS A 18 14.86 -32.63 -3.13
N ILE A 19 15.71 -31.71 -3.63
CA ILE A 19 15.35 -30.82 -4.74
C ILE A 19 15.10 -31.63 -6.03
N LEU A 20 15.98 -32.57 -6.35
CA LEU A 20 15.82 -33.44 -7.50
C LEU A 20 14.53 -34.26 -7.42
N TYR A 21 14.19 -34.78 -6.25
CA TYR A 21 12.92 -35.48 -6.03
C TYR A 21 11.74 -34.60 -6.41
N GLU A 22 11.70 -33.34 -5.97
CA GLU A 22 10.64 -32.39 -6.31
C GLU A 22 10.57 -32.09 -7.82
N VAL A 23 11.73 -31.96 -8.49
CA VAL A 23 11.82 -31.77 -9.95
C VAL A 23 11.27 -32.98 -10.70
N LEU A 24 11.61 -34.20 -10.29
CA LEU A 24 11.11 -35.44 -10.90
C LEU A 24 9.59 -35.59 -10.77
N GLN A 25 9.01 -35.06 -9.70
CA GLN A 25 7.56 -34.97 -9.51
C GLN A 25 6.91 -33.87 -10.36
N LYS A 26 7.69 -33.07 -11.10
CA LYS A 26 7.24 -31.95 -11.94
C LYS A 26 6.41 -30.92 -11.16
N LYS A 27 6.65 -30.79 -9.85
CA LYS A 27 5.97 -29.78 -9.04
C LYS A 27 6.50 -28.39 -9.38
N PRO A 28 5.65 -27.34 -9.44
CA PRO A 28 6.13 -25.98 -9.65
C PRO A 28 7.12 -25.55 -8.56
N ILE A 29 8.16 -24.81 -8.95
CA ILE A 29 9.27 -24.41 -8.06
C ILE A 29 8.84 -23.80 -6.72
N PHE A 30 7.84 -22.92 -6.70
CA PHE A 30 7.36 -22.29 -5.46
C PHE A 30 6.67 -23.29 -4.52
N GLU A 31 5.96 -24.28 -5.08
CA GLU A 31 5.40 -25.36 -4.29
C GLU A 31 6.51 -26.28 -3.76
N SER A 32 7.48 -26.61 -4.61
CA SER A 32 8.64 -27.41 -4.25
C SER A 32 9.46 -26.79 -3.13
N TYR A 33 9.69 -25.47 -3.17
CA TYR A 33 10.43 -24.77 -2.10
C TYR A 33 9.67 -24.78 -0.78
N ARG A 34 8.34 -24.58 -0.80
CA ARG A 34 7.52 -24.68 0.41
C ARG A 34 7.57 -26.09 1.01
N ASN A 35 7.35 -27.11 0.18
CA ASN A 35 7.44 -28.51 0.61
C ASN A 35 8.83 -28.84 1.20
N PHE A 36 9.88 -28.35 0.55
CA PHE A 36 11.25 -28.49 1.02
C PHE A 36 11.44 -27.83 2.38
N CYS A 37 10.98 -26.59 2.57
CA CYS A 37 11.09 -25.90 3.85
C CYS A 37 10.25 -26.55 4.95
N ASP A 38 9.06 -27.05 4.63
CA ASP A 38 8.18 -27.74 5.58
C ASP A 38 8.77 -29.08 6.05
N THR A 39 9.53 -29.76 5.17
CA THR A 39 10.13 -31.07 5.46
C THR A 39 11.54 -30.97 6.03
N VAL A 40 12.39 -30.15 5.42
CA VAL A 40 13.82 -30.02 5.74
C VAL A 40 14.04 -28.93 6.78
N GLY A 41 13.23 -27.86 6.79
CA GLY A 41 13.37 -26.70 7.67
C GLY A 41 13.73 -25.42 6.90
N GLN A 42 13.30 -24.27 7.43
CA GLN A 42 13.54 -22.93 6.84
C GLN A 42 15.04 -22.55 6.79
N ASP A 43 15.84 -23.13 7.68
CA ASP A 43 17.29 -22.99 7.77
C ASP A 43 18.07 -23.98 6.88
N GLY A 44 17.37 -24.83 6.11
CA GLY A 44 18.00 -25.85 5.29
C GLY A 44 18.68 -25.32 4.03
N MET A 45 18.05 -24.38 3.33
CA MET A 45 18.59 -23.73 2.12
C MET A 45 17.79 -22.46 1.79
N GLU A 46 18.48 -21.38 1.44
CA GLU A 46 17.81 -20.16 0.98
C GLU A 46 17.18 -20.35 -0.41
N TYR A 47 16.13 -19.58 -0.70
CA TYR A 47 15.41 -19.68 -1.97
C TYR A 47 16.30 -19.52 -3.22
N PRO A 48 17.24 -18.55 -3.30
CA PRO A 48 18.08 -18.40 -4.49
C PRO A 48 19.00 -19.60 -4.77
N ASP A 49 19.42 -20.32 -3.72
CA ASP A 49 20.21 -21.54 -3.85
C ASP A 49 19.34 -22.71 -4.29
N PHE A 50 18.15 -22.82 -3.71
CA PHE A 50 17.16 -23.82 -4.09
C PHE A 50 16.73 -23.65 -5.55
N GLU A 51 16.41 -22.43 -5.97
CA GLU A 51 15.99 -22.10 -7.33
C GLU A 51 17.05 -22.47 -8.36
N TYR A 52 18.30 -22.14 -8.05
CA TYR A 52 19.43 -22.50 -8.89
C TYR A 52 19.50 -24.02 -9.12
N TRP A 53 19.53 -24.82 -8.05
CA TRP A 53 19.60 -26.28 -8.17
C TRP A 53 18.35 -26.88 -8.81
N TYR A 54 17.17 -26.33 -8.51
CA TYR A 54 15.91 -26.75 -9.11
C TYR A 54 15.97 -26.61 -10.63
N TYR A 55 16.35 -25.45 -11.16
CA TYR A 55 16.42 -25.24 -12.62
C TYR A 55 17.58 -26.00 -13.28
N ARG A 56 18.71 -26.21 -12.58
CA ARG A 56 19.79 -27.09 -13.07
C ARG A 56 19.27 -28.51 -13.30
N PHE A 57 18.63 -29.11 -12.29
CA PHE A 57 18.06 -30.45 -12.39
C PHE A 57 16.91 -30.52 -13.38
N TYR A 58 16.07 -29.48 -13.44
CA TYR A 58 14.98 -29.37 -14.41
C TYR A 58 15.48 -29.44 -15.86
N HIS A 59 16.64 -28.84 -16.15
CA HIS A 59 17.28 -28.91 -17.46
C HIS A 59 18.17 -30.16 -17.66
N GLY A 60 18.15 -31.12 -16.73
CA GLY A 60 18.87 -32.39 -16.85
C GLY A 60 20.36 -32.33 -16.50
N GLN A 61 20.83 -31.25 -15.87
CA GLN A 61 22.21 -31.12 -15.40
C GLN A 61 22.33 -31.72 -13.99
N MET A 62 22.73 -33.00 -13.94
CA MET A 62 22.66 -33.86 -12.75
C MET A 62 24.00 -33.96 -12.00
N ASP A 63 24.89 -32.99 -12.19
CA ASP A 63 26.18 -32.89 -11.53
C ASP A 63 26.03 -32.24 -10.15
N PHE A 64 25.82 -33.09 -9.13
CA PHE A 64 25.63 -32.67 -7.74
C PHE A 64 26.82 -31.89 -7.17
N ASP A 65 28.00 -32.03 -7.77
CA ASP A 65 29.25 -31.41 -7.30
C ASP A 65 29.67 -30.19 -8.10
N TYR A 66 28.76 -29.64 -8.91
CA TYR A 66 29.07 -28.42 -9.65
C TYR A 66 29.47 -27.28 -8.72
N ASP A 67 30.63 -26.70 -9.04
CA ASP A 67 31.15 -25.52 -8.36
C ASP A 67 30.47 -24.25 -8.91
N ARG A 68 29.55 -23.70 -8.12
CA ARG A 68 28.83 -22.47 -8.42
C ARG A 68 29.71 -21.21 -8.26
N SER A 69 30.94 -21.33 -7.74
CA SER A 69 31.81 -20.16 -7.53
C SER A 69 32.13 -19.39 -8.83
N ALA A 70 32.05 -20.08 -9.97
CA ALA A 70 32.27 -19.49 -11.30
C ALA A 70 31.02 -18.80 -11.88
N ASP A 71 29.83 -19.04 -11.32
CA ASP A 71 28.59 -18.46 -11.83
C ASP A 71 28.41 -17.01 -11.35
N PRO A 72 27.73 -16.16 -12.13
CA PRO A 72 27.36 -14.83 -11.67
C PRO A 72 26.56 -14.90 -10.37
N MET A 73 26.86 -14.01 -9.41
CA MET A 73 26.03 -13.87 -8.22
C MET A 73 24.57 -13.61 -8.59
N PRO A 74 23.61 -14.22 -7.87
CA PRO A 74 22.20 -13.91 -8.02
C PRO A 74 21.97 -12.40 -7.90
N LYS A 75 21.32 -11.83 -8.90
CA LYS A 75 20.92 -10.43 -8.86
C LYS A 75 19.71 -10.28 -7.96
N THR A 76 19.73 -9.24 -7.17
CA THR A 76 18.63 -8.80 -6.31
C THR A 76 17.89 -7.64 -6.95
N LEU A 77 16.78 -7.22 -6.33
CA LEU A 77 15.99 -6.09 -6.79
C LEU A 77 16.81 -4.78 -6.86
N VAL A 78 17.80 -4.61 -5.98
CA VAL A 78 18.65 -3.40 -5.95
C VAL A 78 19.73 -3.39 -7.04
N ASP A 79 19.98 -4.53 -7.70
CA ASP A 79 20.88 -4.65 -8.84
C ASP A 79 20.22 -4.22 -10.16
N ILE A 80 18.90 -3.95 -10.15
CA ILE A 80 18.20 -3.40 -11.30
C ILE A 80 18.73 -1.97 -11.55
N PRO A 81 19.17 -1.63 -12.78
CA PRO A 81 19.59 -0.27 -13.08
C PRO A 81 18.47 0.73 -12.83
N VAL A 82 18.80 1.89 -12.26
CA VAL A 82 17.83 2.95 -11.93
C VAL A 82 16.98 3.36 -13.14
N VAL A 83 17.56 3.36 -14.35
CA VAL A 83 16.82 3.66 -15.60
C VAL A 83 15.69 2.64 -15.83
N SER A 84 15.91 1.37 -15.56
CA SER A 84 14.89 0.33 -15.66
C SER A 84 13.84 0.46 -14.57
N MET A 85 14.26 0.75 -13.32
CA MET A 85 13.31 1.02 -12.23
C MET A 85 12.39 2.20 -12.53
N LYS A 86 12.93 3.27 -13.13
CA LYS A 86 12.15 4.43 -13.57
C LYS A 86 11.11 4.05 -14.61
N LYS A 87 11.45 3.23 -15.61
CA LYS A 87 10.48 2.72 -16.61
C LYS A 87 9.37 1.89 -15.98
N ILE A 88 9.70 1.06 -14.99
CA ILE A 88 8.70 0.30 -14.22
C ILE A 88 7.77 1.27 -13.49
N ALA A 89 8.32 2.22 -12.73
CA ALA A 89 7.51 3.19 -12.00
C ALA A 89 6.65 4.06 -12.94
N GLU A 90 7.17 4.45 -14.11
CA GLU A 90 6.43 5.20 -15.13
C GLU A 90 5.23 4.43 -15.69
N SER A 91 5.33 3.10 -15.77
CA SER A 91 4.21 2.24 -16.21
C SER A 91 3.10 2.06 -15.18
N LEU A 92 3.34 2.49 -13.92
CA LEU A 92 2.39 2.40 -12.83
C LEU A 92 1.68 3.74 -12.61
N ASP A 93 0.39 3.67 -12.29
CA ASP A 93 -0.34 4.87 -11.91
C ASP A 93 0.08 5.38 -10.51
N ALA A 94 -0.41 6.58 -10.16
CA ALA A 94 -0.08 7.21 -8.89
C ALA A 94 -0.45 6.35 -7.66
N ILE A 95 -1.56 5.61 -7.71
CA ILE A 95 -2.03 4.78 -6.60
C ILE A 95 -1.13 3.55 -6.49
N GLU A 96 -0.85 2.88 -7.61
CA GLU A 96 0.05 1.71 -7.65
C GLU A 96 1.45 2.04 -7.15
N ARG A 97 1.98 3.22 -7.52
CA ARG A 97 3.29 3.69 -7.05
C ARG A 97 3.39 3.88 -5.54
N THR A 98 2.27 4.02 -4.82
CA THR A 98 2.31 4.05 -3.35
C THR A 98 2.85 2.76 -2.74
N HIS A 99 2.67 1.61 -3.41
CA HIS A 99 3.23 0.33 -2.97
C HIS A 99 4.74 0.26 -3.18
N LEU A 100 5.24 0.75 -4.32
CA LEU A 100 6.69 0.86 -4.54
C LEU A 100 7.33 1.74 -3.46
N ARG A 101 6.64 2.83 -3.10
CA ARG A 101 7.11 3.81 -2.13
C ARG A 101 7.33 3.26 -0.72
N THR A 102 6.69 2.16 -0.34
CA THR A 102 6.83 1.56 1.00
C THR A 102 7.93 0.49 1.09
N MET A 103 8.56 0.12 -0.02
CA MET A 103 9.51 -1.01 -0.05
C MET A 103 10.86 -0.67 0.59
N ASN A 104 11.60 0.29 0.04
CA ASN A 104 12.88 0.76 0.56
C ASN A 104 13.18 2.20 0.09
N HIS A 105 14.23 2.82 0.65
CA HIS A 105 14.58 4.21 0.33
C HIS A 105 14.87 4.46 -1.16
N ALA A 106 15.60 3.56 -1.83
CA ALA A 106 15.94 3.74 -3.25
C ALA A 106 14.71 3.64 -4.17
N ILE A 107 13.83 2.66 -3.93
CA ILE A 107 12.59 2.50 -4.70
C ILE A 107 11.62 3.64 -4.40
N LYS A 108 11.57 4.10 -3.14
CA LYS A 108 10.82 5.30 -2.76
C LYS A 108 11.26 6.51 -3.57
N ASP A 109 12.56 6.76 -3.70
CA ASP A 109 13.07 7.91 -4.45
C ASP A 109 12.72 7.82 -5.94
N VAL A 110 12.73 6.60 -6.50
CA VAL A 110 12.24 6.37 -7.87
C VAL A 110 10.75 6.68 -7.98
N ALA A 111 9.91 6.16 -7.08
CA ALA A 111 8.47 6.40 -7.08
C ALA A 111 8.12 7.90 -6.91
N ASP A 112 8.84 8.58 -6.02
CA ASP A 112 8.69 10.01 -5.71
C ASP A 112 9.20 10.92 -6.84
N SER A 113 10.03 10.42 -7.76
CA SER A 113 10.51 11.19 -8.93
C SER A 113 9.43 11.46 -9.98
N PHE A 114 8.25 10.84 -9.84
CA PHE A 114 7.09 11.04 -10.69
C PHE A 114 5.98 11.75 -9.90
N PRO A 115 5.78 13.06 -10.07
CA PRO A 115 4.70 13.77 -9.40
C PRO A 115 3.33 13.16 -9.76
N PRO A 116 2.45 12.86 -8.80
CA PRO A 116 1.11 12.44 -9.10
C PRO A 116 0.26 13.66 -9.52
N VAL A 117 -0.43 13.52 -10.64
CA VAL A 117 -1.30 14.56 -11.20
C VAL A 117 -2.73 14.03 -11.22
N PHE A 118 -3.64 14.77 -10.60
CA PHE A 118 -5.06 14.46 -10.58
C PHE A 118 -5.86 15.65 -11.12
N GLU A 119 -6.80 15.36 -12.02
CA GLU A 119 -7.79 16.35 -12.44
C GLU A 119 -8.74 16.61 -11.27
N LYS A 120 -9.22 15.54 -10.64
CA LYS A 120 -10.19 15.65 -9.56
C LYS A 120 -9.91 14.64 -8.45
N ILE A 121 -10.00 15.12 -7.22
CA ILE A 121 -10.03 14.28 -6.03
C ILE A 121 -11.25 14.68 -5.24
N GLU A 122 -12.15 13.73 -4.99
CA GLU A 122 -13.30 13.92 -4.10
C GLU A 122 -13.17 12.99 -2.91
N ILE A 123 -13.42 13.50 -1.71
CA ILE A 123 -13.53 12.70 -0.49
C ILE A 123 -14.82 13.11 0.21
N LYS A 124 -15.68 12.14 0.48
CA LYS A 124 -16.97 12.32 1.14
C LYS A 124 -17.03 11.41 2.34
N LEU A 125 -17.34 11.99 3.48
CA LEU A 125 -17.53 11.27 4.71
C LEU A 125 -18.95 11.50 5.22
N SER A 126 -19.63 10.39 5.48
CA SER A 126 -20.94 10.33 6.09
C SER A 126 -20.93 9.36 7.29
N GLU A 127 -22.04 9.34 8.04
CA GLU A 127 -22.28 8.38 9.13
C GLU A 127 -22.22 6.91 8.67
N LYS A 128 -22.46 6.67 7.37
CA LYS A 128 -22.61 5.33 6.80
C LYS A 128 -21.41 4.90 5.95
N ASP A 129 -20.63 5.84 5.43
CA ASP A 129 -19.54 5.53 4.52
C ASP A 129 -18.46 6.62 4.47
N LEU A 130 -17.26 6.18 4.08
CA LEU A 130 -16.19 7.03 3.59
C LEU A 130 -15.98 6.68 2.12
N SER A 131 -16.34 7.57 1.22
CA SER A 131 -16.15 7.41 -0.22
C SER A 131 -15.16 8.42 -0.75
N TRP A 132 -14.39 8.00 -1.76
CA TRP A 132 -13.46 8.89 -2.41
C TRP A 132 -13.22 8.49 -3.86
N SER A 133 -12.75 9.44 -4.64
CA SER A 133 -12.36 9.19 -6.01
C SER A 133 -11.02 9.85 -6.34
N TRP A 134 -10.25 9.15 -7.18
CA TRP A 134 -9.08 9.69 -7.84
C TRP A 134 -9.40 9.74 -9.34
N ASN A 135 -9.75 10.92 -9.86
CA ASN A 135 -10.43 11.07 -11.14
C ASN A 135 -11.67 10.15 -11.20
N ASP A 136 -11.70 9.21 -12.14
CA ASP A 136 -12.84 8.31 -12.37
C ASP A 136 -12.80 7.03 -11.50
N ARG A 137 -11.75 6.85 -10.68
CA ARG A 137 -11.58 5.65 -9.86
C ARG A 137 -12.23 5.83 -8.50
N ASN A 138 -13.42 5.26 -8.34
CA ASN A 138 -14.22 5.36 -7.13
C ASN A 138 -13.92 4.23 -6.14
N TYR A 139 -13.83 4.61 -4.88
CA TYR A 139 -13.69 3.72 -3.75
C TYR A 139 -14.74 4.10 -2.70
N SER A 140 -15.21 3.12 -1.94
CA SER A 140 -16.09 3.39 -0.80
C SER A 140 -15.86 2.38 0.29
N CYS A 141 -15.74 2.83 1.52
CA CYS A 141 -15.71 2.00 2.71
C CYS A 141 -17.01 2.22 3.48
N ASN A 142 -17.92 1.26 3.40
CA ASN A 142 -19.24 1.33 4.02
C ASN A 142 -19.20 0.71 5.41
N LYS A 143 -19.93 1.29 6.36
CA LYS A 143 -20.12 0.76 7.71
C LYS A 143 -20.98 -0.51 7.65
N LYS A 144 -20.51 -1.60 8.28
CA LYS A 144 -21.25 -2.87 8.37
C LYS A 144 -21.22 -3.38 9.81
N GLY A 145 -22.20 -2.98 10.61
CA GLY A 145 -22.21 -3.25 12.04
C GLY A 145 -21.01 -2.59 12.74
N ARG A 146 -20.15 -3.39 13.39
CA ARG A 146 -18.87 -2.94 13.95
C ARG A 146 -17.71 -2.92 12.93
N GLY A 147 -17.95 -3.42 11.73
CA GLY A 147 -16.98 -3.62 10.68
C GLY A 147 -17.13 -2.68 9.49
N TYR A 148 -16.56 -3.10 8.37
CA TYR A 148 -16.62 -2.40 7.09
C TYR A 148 -16.86 -3.34 5.90
N SER A 149 -17.31 -2.74 4.79
CA SER A 149 -17.32 -3.31 3.45
C SER A 149 -16.68 -2.31 2.48
N LEU A 150 -15.49 -2.64 1.97
CA LEU A 150 -14.69 -1.82 1.07
C LEU A 150 -14.96 -2.25 -0.38
N CYS A 151 -15.50 -1.33 -1.17
CA CYS A 151 -15.64 -1.46 -2.61
C CYS A 151 -14.49 -0.75 -3.32
N ARG A 152 -13.88 -1.44 -4.27
CA ARG A 152 -12.81 -0.92 -5.14
C ARG A 152 -13.33 -0.61 -6.55
N PRO A 153 -12.55 0.09 -7.40
CA PRO A 153 -12.98 0.44 -8.76
C PRO A 153 -13.32 -0.76 -9.66
N ASP A 154 -12.73 -1.94 -9.39
CA ASP A 154 -13.00 -3.19 -10.09
C ASP A 154 -14.27 -3.91 -9.58
N ASN A 155 -15.05 -3.25 -8.73
CA ASN A 155 -16.20 -3.80 -8.00
C ASN A 155 -15.86 -4.98 -7.07
N SER A 156 -14.57 -5.22 -6.78
CA SER A 156 -14.19 -6.16 -5.75
C SER A 156 -14.58 -5.62 -4.37
N ILE A 157 -15.06 -6.52 -3.52
CA ILE A 157 -15.53 -6.22 -2.17
C ILE A 157 -14.65 -6.94 -1.16
N VAL A 158 -14.14 -6.19 -0.18
CA VAL A 158 -13.41 -6.71 0.96
C VAL A 158 -14.17 -6.36 2.23
N GLU A 159 -14.42 -7.34 3.09
CA GLU A 159 -15.17 -7.13 4.33
C GLU A 159 -14.36 -7.54 5.56
N ASN A 160 -14.60 -6.84 6.66
CA ASN A 160 -14.06 -7.18 7.97
C ASN A 160 -15.04 -6.76 9.06
N SER A 161 -15.31 -7.60 10.06
CA SER A 161 -16.30 -7.32 11.10
C SER A 161 -15.78 -6.51 12.29
N ASN A 162 -14.46 -6.33 12.40
CA ASN A 162 -13.80 -5.90 13.63
C ASN A 162 -13.07 -4.57 13.49
N GLU A 163 -13.02 -4.00 12.28
CA GLU A 163 -12.29 -2.77 11.99
C GLU A 163 -13.22 -1.65 11.52
N CYS A 164 -12.94 -0.43 11.99
CA CYS A 164 -13.71 0.76 11.63
C CYS A 164 -13.55 1.11 10.14
N TYR A 165 -14.67 1.39 9.46
CA TYR A 165 -14.66 1.78 8.03
C TYR A 165 -13.84 3.04 7.75
N ILE A 166 -13.88 4.04 8.64
CA ILE A 166 -13.08 5.27 8.51
C ILE A 166 -11.59 4.92 8.55
N LYS A 167 -11.17 4.16 9.57
CA LYS A 167 -9.77 3.73 9.70
C LYS A 167 -9.32 3.02 8.43
N LYS A 168 -10.13 2.09 7.92
CA LYS A 168 -9.80 1.36 6.70
C LYS A 168 -9.72 2.25 5.47
N GLY A 169 -10.68 3.15 5.25
CA GLY A 169 -10.62 4.07 4.11
C GLY A 169 -9.41 5.00 4.17
N LEU A 170 -9.04 5.47 5.37
CA LEU A 170 -7.83 6.28 5.57
C LEU A 170 -6.54 5.54 5.23
N GLU A 171 -6.46 4.22 5.46
CA GLU A 171 -5.30 3.40 5.04
C GLU A 171 -5.08 3.42 3.52
N TYR A 172 -6.14 3.58 2.72
CA TYR A 172 -6.05 3.71 1.26
C TYR A 172 -5.85 5.15 0.80
N LEU A 173 -6.43 6.12 1.50
CA LEU A 173 -6.37 7.54 1.16
C LEU A 173 -5.00 8.17 1.44
N ILE A 174 -4.54 8.02 2.68
CA ILE A 174 -3.37 8.74 3.21
C ILE A 174 -2.09 8.50 2.39
N PRO A 175 -1.78 7.27 1.91
CA PRO A 175 -0.57 7.04 1.12
C PRO A 175 -0.49 7.89 -0.15
N VAL A 176 -1.63 8.11 -0.84
CA VAL A 176 -1.69 8.92 -2.07
C VAL A 176 -1.55 10.41 -1.71
N LEU A 177 -2.26 10.88 -0.68
CA LEU A 177 -2.19 12.27 -0.24
C LEU A 177 -0.79 12.67 0.28
N LYS A 178 0.01 11.70 0.74
CA LYS A 178 1.40 11.89 1.19
C LYS A 178 2.44 11.88 0.07
N MET A 179 2.05 11.66 -1.18
CA MET A 179 3.00 11.65 -2.28
C MET A 179 3.56 13.07 -2.52
N PRO A 180 4.89 13.22 -2.67
CA PRO A 180 5.50 14.53 -2.82
C PRO A 180 5.09 15.17 -4.14
N ASN A 181 5.00 16.50 -4.14
CA ASN A 181 4.67 17.30 -5.33
C ASN A 181 3.36 16.87 -6.00
N ILE A 182 2.39 16.34 -5.24
CA ILE A 182 1.05 16.08 -5.75
C ILE A 182 0.46 17.36 -6.33
N GLN A 183 -0.13 17.26 -7.53
CA GLN A 183 -0.77 18.36 -8.22
C GLN A 183 -2.23 18.01 -8.48
N VAL A 184 -3.13 18.83 -7.97
CA VAL A 184 -4.58 18.59 -8.07
C VAL A 184 -5.26 19.80 -8.67
N ASN A 185 -6.03 19.62 -9.75
CA ASN A 185 -6.81 20.72 -10.31
C ASN A 185 -8.05 21.01 -9.46
N HIS A 186 -8.82 19.99 -9.08
CA HIS A 186 -10.03 20.13 -8.26
C HIS A 186 -9.99 19.19 -7.06
N PHE A 187 -10.02 19.76 -5.85
CA PHE A 187 -10.05 19.00 -4.61
C PHE A 187 -11.33 19.30 -3.83
N SER A 188 -12.13 18.27 -3.57
CA SER A 188 -13.41 18.41 -2.85
C SER A 188 -13.41 17.56 -1.59
N LEU A 189 -13.78 18.18 -0.47
CA LEU A 189 -14.01 17.53 0.82
C LEU A 189 -15.45 17.77 1.26
N HIS A 190 -16.15 16.69 1.61
CA HIS A 190 -17.52 16.76 2.12
C HIS A 190 -17.62 16.04 3.46
N PHE A 191 -17.90 16.79 4.52
CA PHE A 191 -18.12 16.24 5.86
C PHE A 191 -19.60 16.37 6.25
N ASP A 192 -20.37 15.31 6.05
CA ASP A 192 -21.76 15.22 6.51
C ASP A 192 -21.91 14.86 7.98
N GLU A 193 -20.85 14.30 8.58
CA GLU A 193 -20.84 13.81 9.94
C GLU A 193 -20.21 14.84 10.90
N GLU A 194 -20.92 15.23 11.96
CA GLU A 194 -20.46 16.25 12.92
C GLU A 194 -19.32 15.78 13.83
N THR A 195 -19.18 14.48 14.06
CA THR A 195 -18.24 13.92 15.05
C THR A 195 -16.84 13.71 14.49
N PHE A 196 -16.66 13.79 13.17
CA PHE A 196 -15.38 13.54 12.55
C PHE A 196 -14.40 14.70 12.73
N ASP A 197 -13.20 14.36 13.17
CA ASP A 197 -12.04 15.25 13.24
C ASP A 197 -11.08 14.95 12.06
N PRO A 198 -10.96 15.86 11.08
CA PRO A 198 -10.12 15.65 9.89
C PRO A 198 -8.62 15.80 10.14
N ASN A 199 -8.18 16.03 11.37
CA ASN A 199 -6.75 16.23 11.72
C ASN A 199 -5.80 15.14 11.15
N GLY A 200 -6.30 13.93 10.87
CA GLY A 200 -5.51 12.84 10.27
C GLY A 200 -5.50 12.77 8.73
N LEU A 201 -6.36 13.51 8.03
CA LEU A 201 -6.54 13.36 6.57
C LEU A 201 -5.49 14.15 5.78
N LEU A 202 -5.19 15.37 6.20
CA LEU A 202 -4.30 16.31 5.50
C LEU A 202 -3.29 16.92 6.46
N ALA A 203 -2.43 16.09 7.05
CA ALA A 203 -1.40 16.57 7.96
C ALA A 203 -0.17 17.20 7.26
N PHE A 204 -0.21 17.39 5.93
CA PHE A 204 0.92 17.82 5.11
C PHE A 204 0.49 18.88 4.09
N PRO A 205 1.41 19.78 3.67
CA PRO A 205 1.16 20.73 2.61
C PRO A 205 0.65 20.05 1.33
N PHE A 206 -0.48 20.54 0.81
CA PHE A 206 -1.19 19.95 -0.32
C PHE A 206 -1.36 21.00 -1.42
N ASN A 207 -0.96 20.68 -2.65
CA ASN A 207 -1.09 21.60 -3.77
C ASN A 207 -2.36 21.29 -4.57
N ALA A 208 -3.37 22.15 -4.41
CA ALA A 208 -4.60 22.11 -5.20
C ALA A 208 -4.90 23.51 -5.77
N LYS A 209 -5.39 23.57 -7.00
CA LYS A 209 -5.79 24.84 -7.65
C LYS A 209 -7.17 25.29 -7.21
N ASN A 210 -8.14 24.39 -7.20
CA ASN A 210 -9.51 24.70 -6.85
C ASN A 210 -9.93 23.80 -5.70
N ILE A 211 -10.46 24.41 -4.64
CA ILE A 211 -10.84 23.69 -3.44
C ILE A 211 -12.31 23.94 -3.15
N PHE A 212 -13.04 22.86 -2.88
CA PHE A 212 -14.37 22.89 -2.32
C PHE A 212 -14.35 22.17 -0.97
N ILE A 213 -14.79 22.85 0.10
CA ILE A 213 -14.96 22.22 1.40
C ILE A 213 -16.39 22.45 1.87
N TYR A 214 -17.09 21.35 2.14
CA TYR A 214 -18.33 21.36 2.87
C TYR A 214 -18.12 20.75 4.25
N GLY A 215 -18.55 21.46 5.30
CA GLY A 215 -18.47 20.96 6.66
C GLY A 215 -19.57 21.52 7.55
N ARG A 216 -19.94 20.77 8.59
CA ARG A 216 -20.92 21.19 9.60
C ARG A 216 -20.28 21.87 10.81
N LYS A 217 -18.97 21.67 11.00
CA LYS A 217 -18.19 22.31 12.05
C LYS A 217 -17.06 23.15 11.48
N ILE A 218 -16.71 24.21 12.21
CA ILE A 218 -15.59 25.10 11.85
C ILE A 218 -14.28 24.32 11.69
N ASN A 219 -13.98 23.37 12.58
CA ASN A 219 -12.75 22.57 12.49
C ASN A 219 -12.69 21.69 11.23
N GLN A 220 -13.85 21.29 10.68
CA GLN A 220 -13.91 20.51 9.44
C GLN A 220 -13.51 21.34 8.23
N VAL A 221 -13.65 22.67 8.31
CA VAL A 221 -13.26 23.62 7.28
C VAL A 221 -11.83 24.11 7.50
N ILE A 222 -11.50 24.54 8.73
CA ILE A 222 -10.19 25.16 9.02
C ILE A 222 -9.04 24.18 8.83
N GLN A 223 -9.17 22.94 9.31
CA GLN A 223 -8.02 22.00 9.29
C GLN A 223 -7.57 21.65 7.87
N PRO A 224 -8.46 21.29 6.92
CA PRO A 224 -8.05 21.12 5.53
C PRO A 224 -7.46 22.39 4.91
N LEU A 225 -8.01 23.58 5.20
CA LEU A 225 -7.49 24.83 4.67
C LEU A 225 -6.05 25.12 5.12
N LEU A 226 -5.73 24.83 6.40
CA LEU A 226 -4.37 25.01 6.93
C LEU A 226 -3.34 24.12 6.23
N ALA A 227 -3.77 22.99 5.67
CA ALA A 227 -2.91 22.08 4.92
C ALA A 227 -2.67 22.54 3.47
N MET A 228 -3.43 23.50 2.95
CA MET A 228 -3.31 23.92 1.55
C MET A 228 -2.12 24.82 1.35
N ASN A 229 -1.41 24.64 0.23
CA ASN A 229 -0.35 25.54 -0.17
C ASN A 229 -0.93 26.77 -0.89
N PRO A 230 -0.91 27.97 -0.29
CA PRO A 230 -1.56 29.15 -0.88
C PRO A 230 -0.94 29.56 -2.22
N GLY A 231 0.33 29.21 -2.48
CA GLY A 231 1.02 29.55 -3.73
C GLY A 231 0.51 28.80 -4.97
N HIS A 232 -0.31 27.76 -4.80
CA HIS A 232 -0.89 26.97 -5.89
C HIS A 232 -2.41 27.18 -6.05
N LEU A 233 -3.01 27.93 -5.13
CA LEU A 233 -4.46 28.03 -4.99
C LEU A 233 -5.02 29.15 -5.88
N GLU A 234 -5.94 28.79 -6.76
CA GLU A 234 -6.63 29.69 -7.69
C GLU A 234 -8.04 30.03 -7.19
N SER A 235 -8.74 29.08 -6.57
CA SER A 235 -10.07 29.32 -6.00
C SER A 235 -10.35 28.49 -4.75
N ILE A 236 -11.18 29.06 -3.86
CA ILE A 236 -11.69 28.41 -2.66
C ILE A 236 -13.19 28.62 -2.61
N SER A 237 -13.93 27.52 -2.45
CA SER A 237 -15.35 27.51 -2.14
C SER A 237 -15.56 26.79 -0.81
N ILE A 238 -16.25 27.45 0.11
CA ILE A 238 -16.59 26.90 1.41
C ILE A 238 -18.11 26.95 1.53
N ASP A 239 -18.71 25.83 1.89
CA ASP A 239 -20.14 25.72 2.15
C ASP A 239 -20.37 24.97 3.47
N GLY A 240 -21.54 25.15 4.08
CA GLY A 240 -21.87 24.44 5.31
C GLY A 240 -22.84 25.15 6.24
N MET A 241 -23.50 24.35 7.09
CA MET A 241 -24.27 24.82 8.23
C MET A 241 -23.35 24.92 9.45
N LEU A 242 -22.49 25.95 9.48
CA LEU A 242 -21.54 26.16 10.57
C LEU A 242 -22.27 26.55 11.86
N HIS A 243 -22.53 25.57 12.74
CA HIS A 243 -23.09 25.85 14.05
C HIS A 243 -22.02 26.52 14.94
N THR A 244 -22.27 27.77 15.35
CA THR A 244 -21.49 28.44 16.39
C THR A 244 -21.91 27.89 17.75
N GLU A 245 -20.98 27.30 18.51
CA GLU A 245 -21.20 27.00 19.92
C GLU A 245 -21.39 28.32 20.70
N THR A 246 -22.63 28.70 20.97
CA THR A 246 -22.93 29.78 21.92
C THR A 246 -22.59 29.30 23.32
N HIS A 247 -21.44 29.71 23.86
CA HIS A 247 -21.16 29.59 25.28
C HIS A 247 -22.17 30.46 26.05
N HIS A 248 -23.19 29.83 26.62
CA HIS A 248 -23.99 30.46 27.66
C HIS A 248 -23.12 30.59 28.92
N GLN A 249 -22.55 31.78 29.12
CA GLN A 249 -22.03 32.16 30.44
C GLN A 249 -23.21 32.31 31.39
N THR A 250 -23.49 31.28 32.18
CA THR A 250 -24.34 31.39 33.36
C THR A 250 -23.60 32.20 34.41
N LEU A 251 -24.00 33.46 34.58
CA LEU A 251 -23.60 34.27 35.74
C LEU A 251 -24.15 33.62 37.02
N PRO A 252 -23.36 33.52 38.10
CA PRO A 252 -23.83 32.94 39.35
C PRO A 252 -24.89 33.85 40.00
N PRO A 253 -25.91 33.27 40.67
CA PRO A 253 -26.95 34.04 41.33
C PRO A 253 -26.38 34.83 42.52
N ARG A 254 -26.89 36.06 42.69
CA ARG A 254 -26.61 36.96 43.83
C ARG A 254 -27.27 36.48 45.11
#